data_AF-K2AZQ8-F1
#
_entry.id   AF-K2AZQ8-F1
#
_cell.length_a   1.000
_cell.length_b   1.000
_cell.length_c   1.000
_cell.angle_alpha   90.00
_cell.angle_beta   90.00
_cell.angle_gamma   90.00
#
_symmetry.space_group_name_H-M   'P 1'
#
loop_
_entity.id
_entity.type
_entity.pdbx_description
1 polymer ?
#
loop_
_entity_poly.entity_id
_entity_poly.type
_entity_poly.pdbx_seq_one_letter_code
_entity_poly.pdbx_strand_id
1 'polypeptide(L)'
;MLEHLNHLRIDWKDEIPNRIVHSWDEDNLFKVRTGWFGMVAADIEKLLTEGQLTDSKKKVAGELLDWFTSDKFCNRTLNTAEDIQTVNNFLDVILGE
;
A
#
# COMPACT_ATOMS: atom_id res chain seq x y z
N MET A 1 -12.86 -2.34 -7.86
CA MET A 1 -12.04 -2.80 -6.72
C MET A 1 -10.66 -3.18 -7.21
N LEU A 2 -10.49 -4.31 -7.92
CA LEU A 2 -9.20 -4.66 -8.54
C LEU A 2 -8.66 -3.56 -9.46
N GLU A 3 -9.51 -2.90 -10.24
CA GLU A 3 -9.13 -1.74 -11.07
C GLU A 3 -8.67 -0.54 -10.22
N HIS A 4 -9.31 -0.26 -9.09
CA HIS A 4 -8.93 0.83 -8.19
C HIS A 4 -7.58 0.54 -7.51
N LEU A 5 -7.37 -0.70 -7.08
CA LEU A 5 -6.08 -1.16 -6.55
C LEU A 5 -4.98 -1.09 -7.62
N ASN A 6 -5.30 -1.39 -8.87
CA ASN A 6 -4.36 -1.27 -9.99
C ASN A 6 -4.02 0.21 -10.28
N HIS A 7 -5.00 1.12 -10.19
CA HIS A 7 -4.75 2.57 -10.27
C HIS A 7 -3.86 3.04 -9.12
N LEU A 8 -4.17 2.66 -7.87
CA LEU A 8 -3.35 3.00 -6.71
C LEU A 8 -1.91 2.49 -6.83
N ARG A 9 -1.72 1.32 -7.44
CA ARG A 9 -0.40 0.81 -7.77
C ARG A 9 0.26 1.67 -8.83
N ILE A 10 -0.34 1.87 -10.01
CA ILE A 10 0.24 2.58 -11.16
C ILE A 10 0.59 4.03 -10.81
N ASP A 11 -0.32 4.74 -10.13
CA ASP A 11 -0.16 6.16 -9.80
C ASP A 11 1.03 6.43 -8.86
N TRP A 12 1.54 5.38 -8.19
CA TRP A 12 2.62 5.45 -7.21
C TRP A 12 3.70 4.39 -7.42
N LYS A 13 3.72 3.73 -8.61
CA LYS A 13 4.61 2.62 -8.96
C LYS A 13 6.05 3.07 -9.19
N ASP A 14 6.23 4.19 -9.89
CA ASP A 14 7.52 4.55 -10.48
C ASP A 14 8.23 5.72 -9.78
N GLU A 15 7.51 6.66 -9.17
CA GLU A 15 8.13 7.78 -8.46
C GLU A 15 7.16 8.32 -7.42
N ILE A 16 7.44 8.06 -6.14
CA ILE A 16 7.07 9.01 -5.11
C ILE A 16 8.14 10.11 -5.25
N PRO A 17 7.85 11.31 -5.82
CA PRO A 17 8.88 12.31 -6.00
C PRO A 17 9.56 12.60 -4.66
N ASN A 18 10.90 12.64 -4.62
CA ASN A 18 11.72 12.73 -3.39
C ASN A 18 11.23 13.79 -2.38
N ARG A 19 10.60 14.86 -2.89
CA ARG A 19 9.94 15.90 -2.09
C ARG A 19 8.88 15.37 -1.12
N ILE A 20 8.23 14.24 -1.42
CA ILE A 20 7.22 13.57 -0.60
C ILE A 20 7.85 12.80 0.58
N VAL A 21 9.14 12.47 0.50
CA VAL A 21 9.84 11.73 1.56
C VAL A 21 10.14 12.63 2.77
N HIS A 22 10.29 13.93 2.54
CA HIS A 22 10.71 14.90 3.56
C HIS A 22 9.55 15.83 3.94
N SER A 23 9.29 15.98 5.25
CA SER A 23 8.18 16.78 5.82
C SER A 23 8.24 18.29 5.58
N TRP A 24 9.09 18.75 4.66
CA TRP A 24 9.41 20.15 4.38
C TRP A 24 8.78 20.63 3.08
N ASP A 25 8.03 19.76 2.40
CA ASP A 25 7.29 20.11 1.20
C ASP A 25 6.10 21.01 1.55
N GLU A 26 6.04 22.17 0.89
CA GLU A 26 5.01 23.20 1.09
C GLU A 26 3.59 22.66 0.83
N ASP A 27 3.44 21.58 0.06
CA ASP A 27 2.16 20.97 -0.32
C ASP A 27 1.68 19.88 0.67
N ASN A 28 2.35 19.67 1.81
CA ASN A 28 1.97 18.68 2.84
C ASN A 28 1.84 17.22 2.33
N LEU A 29 2.67 16.83 1.37
CA LEU A 29 2.55 15.55 0.66
C LEU A 29 2.76 14.30 1.53
N PHE A 30 3.30 14.42 2.74
CA PHE A 30 3.37 13.32 3.71
C PHE A 30 1.98 12.76 4.08
N LYS A 31 0.95 13.60 4.09
CA LYS A 31 -0.45 13.18 4.34
C LYS A 31 -0.99 12.32 3.20
N VAL A 32 -0.58 12.61 1.97
CA VAL A 32 -0.95 11.85 0.78
C VAL A 32 -0.37 10.45 0.86
N ARG A 33 0.90 10.33 1.28
CA ARG A 33 1.55 9.03 1.50
C ARG A 33 0.84 8.19 2.56
N THR A 34 0.56 8.75 3.73
CA THR A 34 -0.18 8.01 4.78
C THR A 34 -1.59 7.63 4.32
N GLY A 35 -2.26 8.51 3.57
CA GLY A 35 -3.55 8.22 2.95
C GLY A 35 -3.50 7.05 1.97
N TRP A 36 -2.44 6.96 1.14
CA TRP A 36 -2.24 5.86 0.20
C TRP A 36 -2.20 4.50 0.90
N PHE A 37 -1.40 4.36 1.97
CA PHE A 37 -1.36 3.11 2.73
C PHE A 37 -2.71 2.73 3.33
N GLY A 38 -3.46 3.72 3.84
CA GLY A 38 -4.82 3.50 4.35
C GLY A 38 -5.80 3.03 3.27
N MET A 39 -5.71 3.60 2.06
CA MET A 39 -6.53 3.17 0.92
C MET A 39 -6.18 1.76 0.46
N VAL A 40 -4.89 1.42 0.37
CA VAL A 40 -4.44 0.07 0.01
C VAL A 40 -4.93 -0.95 1.05
N ALA A 41 -4.78 -0.66 2.35
CA ALA A 41 -5.26 -1.55 3.40
C ALA A 41 -6.78 -1.78 3.31
N ALA A 42 -7.57 -0.71 3.13
CA ALA A 42 -9.02 -0.79 3.00
C ALA A 42 -9.44 -1.60 1.76
N ASP A 43 -8.78 -1.40 0.62
CA ASP A 43 -9.09 -2.13 -0.61
C ASP A 43 -8.75 -3.63 -0.48
N ILE A 44 -7.63 -3.96 0.17
CA ILE A 44 -7.23 -5.35 0.42
C ILE A 44 -8.18 -6.05 1.39
N GLU A 45 -8.54 -5.40 2.49
CA GLU A 45 -9.52 -5.93 3.45
C GLU A 45 -10.87 -6.22 2.79
N LYS A 46 -11.30 -5.31 1.91
CA LYS A 46 -12.54 -5.48 1.16
C LYS A 46 -12.44 -6.58 0.11
N LEU A 47 -11.33 -6.71 -0.62
CA LEU A 47 -11.10 -7.82 -1.56
C LEU A 47 -11.14 -9.20 -0.88
N LEU A 48 -10.59 -9.30 0.33
CA LEU A 48 -10.67 -10.50 1.17
C LEU A 48 -12.10 -10.79 1.62
N THR A 49 -12.79 -9.77 2.15
CA THR A 49 -14.17 -9.87 2.66
C THR A 49 -15.17 -10.26 1.55
N GLU A 50 -15.01 -9.69 0.35
CA GLU A 50 -15.86 -9.98 -0.80
C GLU A 50 -15.49 -11.29 -1.51
N GLY A 51 -14.41 -11.96 -1.11
CA GLY A 51 -13.99 -13.24 -1.69
C GLY A 51 -13.48 -13.12 -3.14
N GLN A 52 -12.99 -11.95 -3.55
CA GLN A 52 -12.57 -11.66 -4.93
C GLN A 52 -11.16 -12.18 -5.27
N LEU A 53 -10.46 -12.78 -4.30
CA LEU A 53 -9.10 -13.32 -4.46
C LEU A 53 -9.11 -14.85 -4.51
N THR A 54 -8.19 -15.44 -5.27
CA THR A 54 -7.88 -16.88 -5.19
C THR A 54 -7.19 -17.21 -3.87
N ASP A 55 -7.19 -18.48 -3.44
CA ASP A 55 -6.61 -18.85 -2.14
C ASP A 55 -5.10 -18.52 -2.02
N SER A 56 -4.36 -18.61 -3.12
CA SER A 56 -2.97 -18.15 -3.19
C SER A 56 -2.83 -16.64 -2.95
N LYS A 57 -3.71 -15.84 -3.57
CA LYS A 57 -3.72 -14.37 -3.44
C LYS A 57 -4.27 -13.91 -2.09
N LYS A 58 -5.22 -14.64 -1.50
CA LYS A 58 -5.74 -14.37 -0.14
C LYS A 58 -4.62 -14.47 0.90
N LYS A 59 -3.74 -15.47 0.77
CA LYS A 59 -2.61 -15.63 1.69
C LYS A 59 -1.69 -14.41 1.65
N VAL A 60 -1.32 -13.96 0.47
CA VAL A 60 -0.45 -12.79 0.26
C VAL A 60 -1.12 -11.50 0.73
N ALA A 61 -2.42 -11.34 0.46
CA ALA A 61 -3.22 -10.22 0.98
C ALA A 61 -3.29 -10.21 2.52
N GLY A 62 -3.41 -11.38 3.16
CA GLY A 62 -3.35 -11.51 4.61
C GLY A 62 -1.98 -11.11 5.17
N GLU A 63 -0.90 -11.60 4.56
CA GLU A 63 0.47 -11.22 4.95
C GLU A 63 0.72 -9.70 4.84
N LEU A 64 0.13 -9.04 3.84
CA LEU A 64 0.20 -7.59 3.68
C LEU A 64 -0.57 -6.85 4.80
N LEU A 65 -1.77 -7.31 5.18
CA LEU A 65 -2.54 -6.72 6.29
C LEU A 65 -1.85 -6.94 7.65
N ASP A 66 -1.27 -8.11 7.87
CA ASP A 66 -0.47 -8.41 9.06
C ASP A 66 0.75 -7.48 9.13
N TRP A 67 1.37 -7.19 7.98
CA TRP A 67 2.46 -6.22 7.91
C TRP A 67 2.00 -4.80 8.28
N PHE A 68 0.84 -4.35 7.78
CA PHE A 68 0.27 -3.03 8.14
C PHE A 68 -0.06 -2.90 9.62
N THR A 69 -0.46 -3.99 10.27
CA THR A 69 -0.81 -3.98 11.70
C THR A 69 0.37 -4.29 12.61
N SER A 70 1.52 -4.66 12.04
CA SER A 70 2.71 -4.99 12.82
C SER A 70 3.24 -3.78 13.62
N ASP A 71 3.79 -4.05 14.81
CA ASP A 71 4.48 -3.03 15.61
C ASP A 71 5.60 -2.33 14.86
N LYS A 72 6.18 -3.01 13.87
CA LYS A 72 7.22 -2.49 12.99
C LYS A 72 6.70 -1.36 12.11
N PHE A 73 5.43 -1.38 11.70
CA PHE A 73 4.82 -0.35 10.85
C PHE A 73 4.00 0.66 11.66
N CYS A 74 3.14 0.20 12.58
CA CYS A 74 2.25 1.03 13.39
C CYS A 74 2.96 2.05 14.28
N ASN A 75 4.16 1.73 14.78
CA ASN A 75 4.90 2.62 15.69
C ASN A 75 5.84 3.58 14.96
N ARG A 76 5.84 3.61 13.62
CA ARG A 76 6.70 4.50 12.84
C ARG A 76 6.05 5.86 12.65
N THR A 77 6.82 6.92 12.90
CA THR A 77 6.39 8.31 12.68
C THR A 77 6.26 8.66 11.20
N LEU A 78 7.01 7.99 10.32
CA LEU A 78 7.06 8.26 8.88
C LEU A 78 7.22 6.96 8.10
N ASN A 79 6.42 6.79 7.05
CA ASN A 79 6.59 5.72 6.06
C ASN A 79 7.74 6.07 5.10
N THR A 80 8.54 5.10 4.69
CA THR A 80 9.69 5.32 3.79
C THR A 80 9.37 4.95 2.34
N ALA A 81 10.24 5.30 1.40
CA ALA A 81 10.14 4.83 0.02
C ALA A 81 10.24 3.28 -0.08
N GLU A 82 11.04 2.66 0.79
CA GLU A 82 11.15 1.20 0.89
C GLU A 82 9.85 0.55 1.34
N ASP A 83 9.07 1.22 2.20
CA ASP A 83 7.75 0.75 2.63
C ASP A 83 6.77 0.70 1.44
N ILE A 84 6.79 1.71 0.57
CA ILE A 84 5.99 1.71 -0.66
C ILE A 84 6.44 0.60 -1.60
N GLN A 85 7.74 0.44 -1.82
CA GLN A 85 8.27 -0.62 -2.68
C GLN A 85 7.89 -2.01 -2.15
N THR A 86 7.93 -2.20 -0.84
CA THR A 86 7.48 -3.42 -0.18
C THR A 86 6.01 -3.69 -0.50
N VAL A 87 5.13 -2.70 -0.28
CA VAL A 87 3.70 -2.85 -0.58
C VAL A 87 3.46 -3.10 -2.07
N ASN A 88 4.14 -2.41 -2.97
CA ASN A 88 4.01 -2.63 -4.42
C ASN A 88 4.39 -4.07 -4.82
N ASN A 89 5.42 -4.66 -4.21
CA ASN A 89 5.77 -6.06 -4.45
C ASN A 89 4.64 -7.02 -4.02
N PHE A 90 3.95 -6.75 -2.91
CA PHE A 90 2.76 -7.51 -2.52
C PHE A 90 1.62 -7.32 -3.52
N LEU A 91 1.40 -6.08 -3.99
CA LEU A 91 0.37 -5.76 -4.96
C LEU A 91 0.61 -6.43 -6.32
N ASP A 92 1.86 -6.55 -6.78
CA ASP A 92 2.24 -7.27 -8.00
C ASP A 92 1.70 -8.70 -7.96
N VAL A 93 1.96 -9.41 -6.86
CA VAL A 93 1.50 -10.80 -6.68
C VAL A 93 -0.03 -10.91 -6.57
N ILE A 94 -0.68 -9.96 -5.89
CA ILE A 94 -2.14 -9.93 -5.72
C ILE A 94 -2.83 -9.64 -7.06
N LEU A 95 -2.29 -8.73 -7.86
CA LEU A 95 -2.83 -8.38 -9.17
C LEU A 95 -2.46 -9.42 -10.24
N GLY A 96 -1.36 -10.15 -10.05
CA GLY A 96 -0.87 -11.18 -10.98
C GLY A 96 0.04 -10.61 -12.06
N GLU A 97 0.84 -9.60 -11.70
CA GLU A 97 1.90 -9.00 -12.53
C GLU A 97 3.29 -9.48 -12.13
#